data_AF-A0A075I151-F1
#
_entry.id   AF-A0A075I151-F1
#
_cell.length_a   1.000
_cell.length_b   1.000
_cell.length_c   1.000
_cell.angle_alpha   90.00
_cell.angle_beta   90.00
_cell.angle_gamma   90.00
#
_symmetry.space_group_name_H-M   'P 1'
#
loop_
_entity.id
_entity.type
_entity.pdbx_description
1 polymer ?
#
loop_
_entity_poly.entity_id
_entity_poly.type
_entity_poly.pdbx_seq_one_letter_code
_entity_poly.pdbx_strand_id
1 'polypeptide(L)'
;MSNKDIENILDSAKKGLDFVVIEVKDWKIIPLENIIAKLHKIHTKIFTIARNPKEARKMFSILDIGVDGVIFNTGSINEVREALVYLGSKSFALSSAKIIDIQEVGDGERVCIDTASMLNRGEGMLIGNRANFLFLVHNESVGSSFTSPRPFRVNAGAVHCYTLSPDGTTKYLSELETGVEVLVLDSKGKARRVTIGRCKIEKRPMLMIKAKVGEEVGGIIAQDAETIRFVKSNGRLVSVTHLKKAIQY
;
A
#
# COMPACT_ATOMS: atom_id res chain seq x y z
N MET A 1 -29.67 8.95 13.28
CA MET A 1 -29.20 8.51 14.61
C MET A 1 -28.97 9.74 15.45
N SER A 2 -29.56 9.81 16.63
CA SER A 2 -29.51 10.96 17.54
C SER A 2 -28.46 10.77 18.64
N ASN A 3 -28.08 11.85 19.35
CA ASN A 3 -27.18 11.75 20.52
C ASN A 3 -27.76 10.85 21.63
N LYS A 4 -29.09 10.82 21.76
CA LYS A 4 -29.78 9.96 22.72
C LYS A 4 -29.59 8.47 22.39
N ASP A 5 -29.59 8.12 21.11
CA ASP A 5 -29.34 6.72 20.69
C ASP A 5 -27.92 6.29 21.07
N ILE A 6 -26.93 7.18 20.92
CA ILE A 6 -25.53 6.93 21.29
C ILE A 6 -25.38 6.73 22.80
N GLU A 7 -26.08 7.51 23.62
CA GLU A 7 -26.06 7.35 25.08
C GLU A 7 -26.71 6.03 25.52
N ASN A 8 -27.85 5.68 24.95
CA ASN A 8 -28.52 4.40 25.22
C ASN A 8 -27.62 3.20 24.89
N ILE A 9 -26.88 3.29 23.76
CA ILE A 9 -25.90 2.28 23.37
C ILE A 9 -24.77 2.18 24.41
N LEU A 10 -24.22 3.31 24.86
CA LEU A 10 -23.14 3.33 25.85
C LEU A 10 -23.59 2.74 27.20
N ASP A 11 -24.78 3.10 27.67
CA ASP A 11 -25.31 2.58 28.94
C ASP A 11 -25.60 1.08 28.85
N SER A 12 -26.03 0.59 27.69
CA SER A 12 -26.19 -0.85 27.45
C SER A 12 -24.84 -1.56 27.40
N ALA A 13 -23.84 -0.98 26.73
CA ALA A 13 -22.49 -1.51 26.66
C ALA A 13 -21.84 -1.66 28.04
N LYS A 14 -21.99 -0.66 28.92
CA LYS A 14 -21.51 -0.70 30.31
C LYS A 14 -22.12 -1.83 31.15
N LYS A 15 -23.30 -2.34 30.76
CA LYS A 15 -23.97 -3.46 31.42
C LYS A 15 -23.47 -4.83 30.93
N GLY A 16 -22.44 -4.87 30.09
CA GLY A 16 -21.81 -6.11 29.62
C GLY A 16 -22.36 -6.61 28.28
N LEU A 17 -22.74 -5.71 27.37
CA LEU A 17 -23.18 -6.10 26.03
C LEU A 17 -22.00 -6.59 25.19
N ASP A 18 -22.10 -7.77 24.58
CA ASP A 18 -21.01 -8.34 23.77
C ASP A 18 -20.78 -7.57 22.46
N PHE A 19 -21.85 -7.12 21.81
CA PHE A 19 -21.77 -6.38 20.55
C PHE A 19 -22.99 -5.52 20.25
N VAL A 20 -22.81 -4.53 19.37
CA VAL A 20 -23.87 -3.71 18.77
C VAL A 20 -23.82 -3.77 17.25
N VAL A 21 -24.99 -3.80 16.61
CA VAL A 21 -25.12 -3.62 15.15
C VAL A 21 -25.75 -2.27 14.89
N ILE A 22 -25.05 -1.43 14.13
CA ILE A 22 -25.45 -0.06 13.86
C ILE A 22 -25.80 0.09 12.38
N GLU A 23 -27.05 0.43 12.10
CA GLU A 23 -27.45 0.89 10.77
C GLU A 23 -27.80 2.37 10.82
N VAL A 24 -26.99 3.20 10.16
CA VAL A 24 -27.29 4.62 9.96
C VAL A 24 -27.77 4.80 8.53
N LYS A 25 -28.93 5.45 8.33
CA LYS A 25 -29.46 5.68 6.97
C LYS A 25 -28.68 6.75 6.21
N ASP A 26 -28.35 7.88 6.85
CA ASP A 26 -27.68 9.03 6.24
C ASP A 26 -26.48 9.51 7.07
N TRP A 27 -25.44 10.04 6.40
CA TRP A 27 -24.25 10.63 7.04
C TRP A 27 -23.57 9.67 8.03
N LYS A 28 -23.27 8.45 7.59
CA LYS A 28 -22.84 7.34 8.46
C LYS A 28 -21.54 7.56 9.25
N ILE A 29 -20.67 8.47 8.81
CA ILE A 29 -19.29 8.56 9.33
C ILE A 29 -19.22 9.20 10.71
N ILE A 30 -19.65 10.45 10.87
CA ILE A 30 -19.62 11.18 12.16
C ILE A 30 -20.35 10.42 13.28
N PRO A 31 -21.55 9.85 13.05
CA PRO A 31 -22.24 9.08 14.07
C PRO A 31 -21.46 7.82 14.48
N LEU A 32 -20.78 7.16 13.55
CA LEU A 32 -19.95 5.99 13.85
C LEU A 32 -18.64 6.38 14.55
N GLU A 33 -18.02 7.50 14.16
CA GLU A 33 -16.85 8.09 14.85
C GLU A 33 -17.16 8.29 16.33
N ASN A 34 -18.31 8.90 16.65
CA ASN A 34 -18.73 9.13 18.02
C ASN A 34 -18.96 7.84 18.81
N ILE A 35 -19.53 6.80 18.18
CA ILE A 35 -19.72 5.51 18.83
C ILE A 35 -18.38 4.82 19.07
N ILE A 36 -17.49 4.76 18.06
CA ILE A 36 -16.15 4.17 18.18
C ILE A 36 -15.38 4.88 19.30
N ALA A 37 -15.38 6.21 19.33
CA ALA A 37 -14.72 6.99 20.38
C ALA A 37 -15.22 6.64 21.80
N LYS A 38 -16.52 6.37 21.97
CA LYS A 38 -17.11 6.01 23.27
C LYS A 38 -16.93 4.53 23.65
N LEU A 39 -16.98 3.63 22.66
CA LEU A 39 -17.01 2.18 22.91
C LEU A 39 -15.66 1.48 22.76
N HIS A 40 -14.65 2.05 22.08
CA HIS A 40 -13.38 1.36 21.81
C HIS A 40 -12.59 0.93 23.07
N LYS A 41 -12.90 1.50 24.23
CA LYS A 41 -12.29 1.12 25.53
C LYS A 41 -13.13 0.11 26.31
N ILE A 42 -14.30 -0.24 25.81
CA ILE A 42 -15.25 -1.17 26.41
C ILE A 42 -15.18 -2.47 25.60
N HIS A 43 -15.35 -3.63 26.24
CA HIS A 43 -15.36 -4.94 25.58
C HIS A 43 -16.65 -5.20 24.77
N THR A 44 -17.19 -4.19 24.09
CA THR A 44 -18.38 -4.29 23.23
C THR A 44 -17.97 -4.12 21.79
N LYS A 45 -18.16 -5.14 20.96
CA LYS A 45 -17.82 -5.11 19.54
C LYS A 45 -18.81 -4.27 18.74
N ILE A 46 -18.31 -3.57 17.74
CA ILE A 46 -19.09 -2.68 16.87
C ILE A 46 -19.21 -3.32 15.49
N PHE A 47 -20.43 -3.57 15.06
CA PHE A 47 -20.76 -4.01 13.70
C PHE A 47 -21.57 -2.92 12.98
N THR A 48 -21.37 -2.77 11.68
CA THR A 48 -22.15 -1.83 10.85
C THR A 48 -22.52 -2.43 9.50
N ILE A 49 -23.49 -1.81 8.82
CA ILE A 49 -23.95 -2.25 7.50
C ILE A 49 -23.33 -1.40 6.41
N ALA A 50 -22.64 -2.04 5.47
CA ALA A 50 -22.13 -1.43 4.24
C ALA A 50 -22.87 -1.96 3.01
N ARG A 51 -23.16 -1.08 2.05
CA ARG A 51 -23.94 -1.39 0.85
C ARG A 51 -23.11 -1.48 -0.43
N ASN A 52 -21.83 -1.13 -0.36
CA ASN A 52 -20.87 -1.28 -1.46
C ASN A 52 -19.43 -1.43 -0.90
N PRO A 53 -18.47 -1.91 -1.71
CA PRO A 53 -17.12 -2.21 -1.24
C PRO A 53 -16.36 -0.98 -0.70
N LYS A 54 -16.58 0.20 -1.29
CA LYS A 54 -15.97 1.47 -0.84
C LYS A 54 -16.44 1.84 0.57
N GLU A 55 -17.72 1.65 0.83
CA GLU A 55 -18.31 1.89 2.14
C GLU A 55 -17.75 0.91 3.18
N ALA A 56 -17.71 -0.39 2.86
CA ALA A 56 -17.15 -1.41 3.75
C ALA A 56 -15.72 -1.07 4.17
N ARG A 57 -14.87 -0.70 3.20
CA ARG A 57 -13.51 -0.19 3.45
C ARG A 57 -13.50 0.98 4.42
N LYS A 58 -14.35 1.99 4.16
CA LYS A 58 -14.38 3.21 4.98
C LYS A 58 -14.74 2.90 6.43
N MET A 59 -15.64 1.95 6.67
CA MET A 59 -16.05 1.59 8.04
C MET A 59 -14.91 0.99 8.87
N PHE A 60 -13.99 0.25 8.24
CA PHE A 60 -12.80 -0.29 8.92
C PHE A 60 -11.69 0.74 9.15
N SER A 61 -11.77 1.95 8.58
CA SER A 61 -10.72 2.98 8.70
C SER A 61 -11.12 4.19 9.55
N ILE A 62 -12.32 4.21 10.12
CA ILE A 62 -12.82 5.37 10.88
C ILE A 62 -11.97 5.60 12.14
N LEU A 63 -11.48 6.84 12.33
CA LEU A 63 -10.56 7.23 13.42
C LEU A 63 -9.26 6.40 13.50
N ASP A 64 -8.84 5.76 12.40
CA ASP A 64 -7.74 4.77 12.38
C ASP A 64 -7.93 3.57 13.35
N ILE A 65 -9.15 3.41 13.88
CA ILE A 65 -9.57 2.30 14.75
C ILE A 65 -10.50 1.36 13.97
N GLY A 66 -11.51 1.94 13.32
CA GLY A 66 -12.54 1.22 12.58
C GLY A 66 -13.59 0.55 13.46
N VAL A 67 -14.52 -0.15 12.81
CA VAL A 67 -15.45 -1.09 13.44
C VAL A 67 -14.84 -2.49 13.54
N ASP A 68 -15.33 -3.32 14.44
CA ASP A 68 -14.92 -4.72 14.58
C ASP A 68 -15.43 -5.61 13.44
N GLY A 69 -16.52 -5.22 12.78
CA GLY A 69 -17.04 -5.97 11.64
C GLY A 69 -18.01 -5.20 10.76
N VAL A 70 -18.13 -5.65 9.51
CA VAL A 70 -19.07 -5.10 8.53
C VAL A 70 -19.98 -6.21 8.02
N ILE A 71 -21.28 -6.00 8.15
CA ILE A 71 -22.31 -6.79 7.49
C ILE A 71 -22.45 -6.20 6.09
N PHE A 72 -21.92 -6.92 5.10
CA PHE A 72 -21.91 -6.47 3.72
C PHE A 72 -23.19 -6.86 3.00
N ASN A 73 -24.06 -5.89 2.73
CA ASN A 73 -25.35 -6.11 2.09
C ASN A 73 -25.28 -5.72 0.60
N THR A 74 -25.19 -6.71 -0.28
CA THR A 74 -25.20 -6.53 -1.73
C THR A 74 -25.94 -7.68 -2.42
N GLY A 75 -26.58 -7.38 -3.55
CA GLY A 75 -27.12 -8.38 -4.48
C GLY A 75 -26.13 -8.85 -5.55
N SER A 76 -24.91 -8.31 -5.57
CA SER A 76 -23.91 -8.54 -6.62
C SER A 76 -22.75 -9.39 -6.12
N ILE A 77 -22.57 -10.59 -6.71
CA ILE A 77 -21.42 -11.44 -6.44
C ILE A 77 -20.08 -10.76 -6.82
N ASN A 78 -20.10 -9.87 -7.80
CA ASN A 78 -18.91 -9.11 -8.19
C ASN A 78 -18.51 -8.11 -7.11
N GLU A 79 -19.47 -7.42 -6.49
CA GLU A 79 -19.18 -6.54 -5.36
C GLU A 79 -18.67 -7.33 -4.14
N VAL A 80 -19.17 -8.54 -3.90
CA VAL A 80 -18.61 -9.44 -2.86
C VAL A 80 -17.15 -9.75 -3.15
N ARG A 81 -16.81 -10.13 -4.39
CA ARG A 81 -15.41 -10.38 -4.79
C ARG A 81 -14.56 -9.13 -4.62
N GLU A 82 -15.06 -7.98 -5.05
CA GLU A 82 -14.36 -6.70 -4.93
C GLU A 82 -14.10 -6.36 -3.45
N ALA A 83 -15.12 -6.48 -2.59
CA ALA A 83 -15.00 -6.25 -1.15
C ALA A 83 -14.00 -7.21 -0.50
N LEU A 84 -14.03 -8.50 -0.82
CA LEU A 84 -13.03 -9.48 -0.34
C LEU A 84 -11.62 -9.12 -0.81
N VAL A 85 -11.46 -8.62 -2.04
CA VAL A 85 -10.17 -8.16 -2.58
C VAL A 85 -9.72 -6.82 -1.96
N TYR A 86 -10.64 -5.97 -1.50
CA TYR A 86 -10.31 -4.73 -0.77
C TYR A 86 -9.97 -4.97 0.69
N LEU A 87 -10.65 -5.90 1.35
CA LEU A 87 -10.52 -6.21 2.78
C LEU A 87 -9.43 -7.26 3.04
N GLY A 88 -9.16 -8.11 2.06
CA GLY A 88 -8.04 -9.03 2.11
C GLY A 88 -6.73 -8.27 2.11
N SER A 89 -5.94 -8.40 3.18
CA SER A 89 -4.51 -8.13 3.09
C SER A 89 -3.91 -9.13 2.11
N LYS A 90 -3.61 -8.68 0.89
CA LYS A 90 -2.83 -9.51 -0.02
C LYS A 90 -1.42 -9.63 0.57
N SER A 91 -1.05 -10.83 0.96
CA SER A 91 0.35 -11.15 1.25
C SER A 91 0.95 -11.69 -0.03
N PHE A 92 2.07 -11.13 -0.45
CA PHE A 92 2.82 -11.61 -1.61
C PHE A 92 4.02 -12.41 -1.11
N ALA A 93 4.24 -13.59 -1.70
CA ALA A 93 5.46 -14.33 -1.45
C ALA A 93 6.63 -13.60 -2.11
N LEU A 94 7.49 -12.98 -1.30
CA LEU A 94 8.71 -12.34 -1.77
C LEU A 94 9.84 -13.37 -1.83
N SER A 95 10.69 -13.26 -2.85
CA SER A 95 11.86 -14.12 -3.03
C SER A 95 13.12 -13.27 -3.12
N SER A 96 14.22 -13.78 -2.57
CA SER A 96 15.54 -13.14 -2.72
C SER A 96 16.12 -13.38 -4.11
N ALA A 97 16.58 -12.32 -4.75
CA ALA A 97 17.08 -12.36 -6.12
C ALA A 97 18.59 -12.11 -6.19
N LYS A 98 19.28 -12.82 -7.08
CA LYS A 98 20.71 -12.63 -7.33
C LYS A 98 20.91 -11.60 -8.43
N ILE A 99 21.64 -10.52 -8.17
CA ILE A 99 22.00 -9.54 -9.21
C ILE A 99 23.00 -10.20 -10.16
N ILE A 100 22.65 -10.25 -11.43
CA ILE A 100 23.49 -10.84 -12.48
C ILE A 100 24.13 -9.78 -13.36
N ASP A 101 23.53 -8.59 -13.46
CA ASP A 101 24.08 -7.51 -14.25
C ASP A 101 23.66 -6.13 -13.73
N ILE A 102 24.56 -5.15 -13.92
CA ILE A 102 24.37 -3.74 -13.60
C ILE A 102 25.09 -2.96 -14.70
N GLN A 103 24.40 -2.04 -15.35
CA GLN A 103 24.93 -1.24 -16.45
C GLN A 103 24.33 0.17 -16.44
N GLU A 104 25.15 1.19 -16.61
CA GLU A 104 24.68 2.56 -16.91
C GLU A 104 24.06 2.61 -18.30
N VAL A 105 22.86 3.18 -18.40
CA VAL A 105 22.10 3.27 -19.67
C VAL A 105 21.84 4.70 -20.12
N GLY A 106 22.60 5.65 -19.56
CA GLY A 106 22.46 7.08 -19.84
C GLY A 106 21.22 7.70 -19.20
N ASP A 107 20.79 8.83 -19.76
CA ASP A 107 19.64 9.57 -19.26
C ASP A 107 18.31 8.97 -19.71
N GLY A 108 17.34 8.89 -18.79
CA GLY A 108 15.97 8.47 -19.10
C GLY A 108 14.93 9.10 -18.20
N GLU A 109 13.67 8.96 -18.59
CA GLU A 109 12.51 9.48 -17.86
C GLU A 109 12.17 8.56 -16.68
N ARG A 110 12.40 9.05 -15.46
CA ARG A 110 12.08 8.36 -14.21
C ARG A 110 10.80 8.91 -13.60
N VAL A 111 9.92 8.00 -13.19
CA VAL A 111 8.69 8.33 -12.45
C VAL A 111 8.99 8.38 -10.95
N CYS A 112 8.65 9.49 -10.30
CA CYS A 112 8.47 9.59 -8.84
C CYS A 112 6.99 9.51 -8.53
N ILE A 113 6.63 8.73 -7.52
CA ILE A 113 5.26 8.61 -7.04
C ILE A 113 5.20 9.17 -5.63
N ASP A 114 4.43 10.23 -5.45
CA ASP A 114 4.04 10.75 -4.14
C ASP A 114 2.67 10.18 -3.79
N THR A 115 2.60 9.45 -2.68
CA THR A 115 1.36 8.89 -2.16
C THR A 115 0.67 9.89 -1.24
N ALA A 116 -0.64 9.77 -1.08
CA ALA A 116 -1.44 10.49 -0.10
C ALA A 116 -1.37 9.84 1.29
N SER A 117 -0.31 9.07 1.58
CA SER A 117 -0.15 8.32 2.82
C SER A 117 1.31 8.34 3.26
N MET A 118 1.53 8.25 4.56
CA MET A 118 2.88 8.01 5.08
C MET A 118 3.21 6.52 4.93
N LEU A 119 4.43 6.25 4.49
CA LEU A 119 5.00 4.92 4.31
C LEU A 119 6.08 4.69 5.38
N ASN A 120 6.05 3.51 5.98
CA ASN A 120 6.99 3.11 7.00
C ASN A 120 8.32 2.69 6.38
N ARG A 121 9.37 2.65 7.18
CA ARG A 121 10.64 2.06 6.77
C ARG A 121 10.43 0.56 6.46
N GLY A 122 10.96 0.10 5.34
CA GLY A 122 10.75 -1.24 4.81
C GLY A 122 9.53 -1.36 3.89
N GLU A 123 8.69 -0.33 3.79
CA GLU A 123 7.60 -0.28 2.82
C GLU A 123 8.08 0.23 1.45
N GLY A 124 7.46 -0.25 0.39
CA GLY A 124 7.83 0.12 -0.96
C GLY A 124 6.83 -0.36 -2.01
N MET A 125 7.15 -0.12 -3.28
CA MET A 125 6.34 -0.59 -4.41
C MET A 125 7.09 -1.68 -5.16
N LEU A 126 6.35 -2.67 -5.67
CA LEU A 126 6.87 -3.66 -6.61
C LEU A 126 6.99 -3.03 -7.99
N ILE A 127 8.20 -2.97 -8.53
CA ILE A 127 8.51 -2.31 -9.81
C ILE A 127 9.50 -3.14 -10.62
N GLY A 128 9.26 -3.32 -11.92
CA GLY A 128 10.18 -4.04 -12.79
C GLY A 128 9.82 -3.89 -14.27
N ASN A 129 10.72 -4.30 -15.15
CA ASN A 129 10.49 -4.26 -16.60
C ASN A 129 9.57 -5.38 -17.11
N ARG A 130 9.25 -6.37 -16.27
CA ARG A 130 8.33 -7.48 -16.56
C ARG A 130 7.28 -7.59 -15.46
N ALA A 131 6.03 -7.81 -15.86
CA ALA A 131 4.91 -7.94 -14.93
C ALA A 131 5.08 -9.10 -13.92
N ASN A 132 5.79 -10.17 -14.31
CA ASN A 132 6.03 -11.34 -13.47
C ASN A 132 7.36 -11.31 -12.68
N PHE A 133 8.17 -10.25 -12.82
CA PHE A 133 9.43 -10.10 -12.09
C PHE A 133 9.61 -8.64 -11.65
N LEU A 134 9.25 -8.36 -10.40
CA LEU A 134 9.24 -7.02 -9.83
C LEU A 134 10.16 -6.93 -8.62
N PHE A 135 10.83 -5.80 -8.47
CA PHE A 135 11.72 -5.47 -7.36
C PHE A 135 10.95 -4.67 -6.31
N LEU A 136 11.18 -4.96 -5.03
CA LEU A 136 10.63 -4.14 -3.95
C LEU A 136 11.47 -2.87 -3.75
N VAL A 137 11.03 -1.78 -4.37
CA VAL A 137 11.66 -0.46 -4.31
C VAL A 137 11.13 0.29 -3.10
N HIS A 138 12.02 0.55 -2.15
CA HIS A 138 11.72 1.21 -0.89
C HIS A 138 11.40 2.69 -1.09
N ASN A 139 10.56 3.23 -0.20
CA ASN A 139 10.22 4.65 -0.17
C ASN A 139 11.36 5.55 0.34
N GLU A 140 11.21 6.86 0.27
CA GLU A 140 12.22 7.84 0.69
C GLU A 140 12.16 8.15 2.22
N SER A 141 11.73 7.20 3.06
CA SER A 141 11.68 7.36 4.54
C SER A 141 13.05 7.36 5.22
N VAL A 142 14.10 6.93 4.51
CA VAL A 142 15.49 7.08 4.97
C VAL A 142 16.11 8.22 4.18
N GLY A 143 16.45 9.30 4.89
CA GLY A 143 17.11 10.47 4.31
C GLY A 143 18.47 10.14 3.71
N SER A 144 19.08 11.15 3.10
CA SER A 144 20.48 11.10 2.69
C SER A 144 21.25 12.24 3.34
N SER A 145 22.57 12.27 3.13
CA SER A 145 23.42 13.39 3.55
C SER A 145 23.00 14.73 2.93
N PHE A 146 22.21 14.69 1.85
CA PHE A 146 21.84 15.85 1.04
C PHE A 146 20.35 16.20 1.11
N THR A 147 19.50 15.31 1.61
CA THR A 147 18.04 15.51 1.58
C THR A 147 17.33 14.92 2.79
N SER A 148 16.36 15.68 3.31
CA SER A 148 15.46 15.21 4.36
C SER A 148 14.55 14.09 3.84
N PRO A 149 14.19 13.11 4.69
CA PRO A 149 13.28 12.02 4.33
C PRO A 149 11.94 12.53 3.80
N ARG A 150 11.40 11.82 2.80
CA ARG A 150 10.04 12.01 2.28
C ARG A 150 9.32 10.66 2.31
N PRO A 151 8.87 10.21 3.49
CA PRO A 151 8.25 8.90 3.69
C PRO A 151 6.91 8.71 2.95
N PHE A 152 6.46 9.65 2.12
CA PHE A 152 5.31 9.49 1.22
C PHE A 152 5.72 9.23 -0.23
N ARG A 153 7.02 9.33 -0.56
CA ARG A 153 7.57 9.27 -1.92
C ARG A 153 8.24 7.92 -2.20
N VAL A 154 8.00 7.38 -3.39
CA VAL A 154 8.79 6.29 -3.98
C VAL A 154 9.43 6.81 -5.26
N ASN A 155 10.76 6.78 -5.31
CA ASN A 155 11.53 7.06 -6.52
C ASN A 155 11.55 5.76 -7.35
N ALA A 156 10.52 5.60 -8.19
CA ALA A 156 10.08 4.30 -8.70
C ALA A 156 11.06 3.68 -9.72
N GLY A 157 10.96 4.08 -10.98
CA GLY A 157 11.73 3.51 -12.08
C GLY A 157 11.46 4.24 -13.39
N ALA A 158 11.99 3.73 -14.50
CA ALA A 158 11.72 4.27 -15.83
C ALA A 158 10.23 4.17 -16.20
N VAL A 159 9.75 5.07 -17.06
CA VAL A 159 8.34 5.18 -17.49
C VAL A 159 7.70 3.86 -17.95
N HIS A 160 8.46 2.97 -18.60
CA HIS A 160 7.98 1.68 -19.10
C HIS A 160 7.98 0.54 -18.05
N CYS A 161 8.46 0.78 -16.84
CA CYS A 161 8.40 -0.25 -15.80
C CYS A 161 6.94 -0.50 -15.41
N TYR A 162 6.65 -1.73 -14.99
CA TYR A 162 5.38 -2.13 -14.43
C TYR A 162 5.35 -1.92 -12.92
N THR A 163 4.16 -1.68 -12.38
CA THR A 163 3.85 -1.88 -10.97
C THR A 163 2.55 -2.67 -10.79
N LEU A 164 2.34 -3.20 -9.60
CA LEU A 164 1.18 -4.02 -9.28
C LEU A 164 -0.03 -3.16 -8.89
N SER A 165 -1.13 -3.38 -9.61
CA SER A 165 -2.44 -2.81 -9.30
C SER A 165 -3.14 -3.61 -8.21
N PRO A 166 -4.00 -2.99 -7.40
CA PRO A 166 -4.67 -3.70 -6.32
C PRO A 166 -5.63 -4.83 -6.74
N ASP A 167 -6.15 -4.77 -7.97
CA ASP A 167 -6.96 -5.83 -8.59
C ASP A 167 -6.14 -7.09 -8.96
N GLY A 168 -4.80 -7.01 -8.90
CA GLY A 168 -3.89 -8.10 -9.26
C GLY A 168 -3.33 -8.00 -10.68
N THR A 169 -3.74 -7.01 -11.46
CA THR A 169 -3.14 -6.68 -12.76
C THR A 169 -1.87 -5.84 -12.59
N THR A 170 -1.16 -5.55 -13.68
CA THR A 170 -0.04 -4.62 -13.68
C THR A 170 -0.32 -3.41 -14.58
N LYS A 171 0.25 -2.26 -14.22
CA LYS A 171 0.19 -1.02 -15.01
C LYS A 171 1.59 -0.49 -15.28
N TYR A 172 1.77 0.20 -16.40
CA TYR A 172 3.00 0.95 -16.62
C TYR A 172 3.08 2.14 -15.66
N LEU A 173 4.30 2.50 -15.22
CA LEU A 173 4.50 3.67 -14.37
C LEU A 173 4.05 4.98 -15.06
N SER A 174 4.13 5.03 -16.39
CA SER A 174 3.64 6.16 -17.19
C SER A 174 2.12 6.34 -17.19
N GLU A 175 1.36 5.31 -16.85
CA GLU A 175 -0.11 5.32 -16.83
C GLU A 175 -0.66 5.71 -15.45
N LEU A 176 0.21 5.93 -14.47
CA LEU A 176 -0.20 6.26 -13.12
C LEU A 176 -0.53 7.74 -12.99
N GLU A 177 -1.72 8.01 -12.47
CA GLU A 177 -2.25 9.36 -12.28
C GLU A 177 -2.70 9.59 -10.83
N THR A 178 -2.89 10.86 -10.47
CA THR A 178 -3.45 11.25 -9.17
C THR A 178 -4.81 10.60 -8.96
N GLY A 179 -5.05 10.08 -7.75
CA GLY A 179 -6.31 9.42 -7.38
C GLY A 179 -6.33 7.91 -7.67
N VAL A 180 -5.37 7.38 -8.43
CA VAL A 180 -5.24 5.94 -8.64
C VAL A 180 -4.73 5.26 -7.36
N GLU A 181 -5.31 4.11 -7.00
CA GLU A 181 -4.79 3.26 -5.94
C GLU A 181 -3.67 2.33 -6.47
N VAL A 182 -2.59 2.21 -5.71
CA VAL A 182 -1.50 1.25 -5.93
C VAL A 182 -1.25 0.42 -4.68
N LEU A 183 -0.52 -0.68 -4.81
CA LEU A 183 -0.10 -1.49 -3.68
C LEU A 183 1.28 -1.06 -3.17
N VAL A 184 1.37 -0.90 -1.86
CA VAL A 184 2.62 -0.80 -1.11
C VAL A 184 2.78 -2.05 -0.27
N LEU A 185 3.99 -2.63 -0.28
CA LEU A 185 4.34 -3.85 0.42
C LEU A 185 5.42 -3.57 1.46
N ASP A 186 5.34 -4.24 2.61
CA ASP A 186 6.44 -4.31 3.56
C ASP A 186 7.45 -5.42 3.19
N SER A 187 8.57 -5.48 3.94
CA SER A 187 9.61 -6.52 3.78
C SER A 187 9.14 -7.97 3.98
N LYS A 188 7.94 -8.18 4.55
CA LYS A 188 7.33 -9.50 4.76
C LYS A 188 6.30 -9.83 3.67
N GLY A 189 6.13 -8.94 2.70
CA GLY A 189 5.18 -9.09 1.61
C GLY A 189 3.74 -8.72 1.98
N LYS A 190 3.48 -8.16 3.16
CA LYS A 190 2.16 -7.67 3.53
C LYS A 190 1.86 -6.43 2.70
N ALA A 191 0.85 -6.50 1.85
CA ALA A 191 0.43 -5.38 1.03
C ALA A 191 -0.72 -4.60 1.65
N ARG A 192 -0.72 -3.30 1.40
CA ARG A 192 -1.85 -2.40 1.60
C ARG A 192 -1.99 -1.47 0.41
N ARG A 193 -3.19 -0.93 0.23
CA ARG A 193 -3.47 0.06 -0.82
C ARG A 193 -3.09 1.45 -0.33
N VAL A 194 -2.57 2.26 -1.24
CA VAL A 194 -2.34 3.70 -1.04
C VAL A 194 -2.81 4.44 -2.28
N THR A 195 -3.31 5.65 -2.08
CA THR A 195 -3.70 6.53 -3.18
C THR A 195 -2.51 7.35 -3.64
N ILE A 196 -2.34 7.49 -4.95
CA ILE A 196 -1.35 8.40 -5.53
C ILE A 196 -1.85 9.83 -5.39
N GLY A 197 -1.05 10.68 -4.74
CA GLY A 197 -1.27 12.12 -4.68
C GLY A 197 -0.69 12.85 -5.89
N ARG A 198 0.50 12.43 -6.37
CA ARG A 198 1.17 13.04 -7.52
C ARG A 198 2.15 12.07 -8.19
N CYS A 199 2.17 12.07 -9.52
CA CYS A 199 3.26 11.47 -10.30
C CYS A 199 4.14 12.57 -10.91
N LYS A 200 5.47 12.42 -10.82
CA LYS A 200 6.44 13.35 -11.43
C LYS A 200 7.41 12.58 -12.32
N ILE A 201 7.37 12.87 -13.61
CA ILE A 201 8.32 12.35 -14.59
C ILE A 201 9.46 13.36 -14.74
N GLU A 202 10.71 12.92 -14.58
CA GLU A 202 11.87 13.78 -14.78
C GLU A 202 13.05 12.99 -15.38
N LYS A 203 13.89 13.68 -16.14
CA LYS A 203 15.05 13.08 -16.78
C LYS A 203 16.20 12.93 -15.78
N ARG A 204 16.78 11.74 -15.67
CA ARG A 204 17.87 11.41 -14.74
C ARG A 204 18.83 10.39 -15.37
N PRO A 205 20.10 10.34 -14.93
CA PRO A 205 20.97 9.21 -15.20
C PRO A 205 20.39 7.91 -14.62
N MET A 206 20.44 6.82 -15.38
CA MET A 206 19.79 5.56 -15.05
C MET A 206 20.75 4.37 -15.06
N LEU A 207 20.48 3.41 -14.18
CA LEU A 207 21.07 2.08 -14.16
C LEU A 207 20.05 1.05 -14.62
N MET A 208 20.44 0.19 -15.56
CA MET A 208 19.80 -1.09 -15.78
C MET A 208 20.35 -2.11 -14.78
N ILE A 209 19.45 -2.77 -14.06
CA ILE A 209 19.78 -3.82 -13.10
C ILE A 209 19.03 -5.09 -13.52
N LYS A 210 19.74 -6.20 -13.68
CA LYS A 210 19.16 -7.53 -13.94
C LYS A 210 19.36 -8.45 -12.75
N ALA A 211 18.34 -9.23 -12.42
CA ALA A 211 18.39 -10.21 -11.36
C ALA A 211 17.77 -11.54 -11.77
N LYS A 212 18.17 -12.60 -11.08
CA LYS A 212 17.73 -13.99 -11.30
C LYS A 212 17.14 -14.59 -10.02
N VAL A 213 16.03 -15.31 -10.15
CA VAL A 213 15.39 -16.13 -9.10
C VAL A 213 15.06 -17.49 -9.72
N GLY A 214 15.67 -18.58 -9.24
CA GLY A 214 15.58 -19.86 -9.95
C GLY A 214 16.11 -19.70 -11.36
N GLU A 215 15.34 -20.08 -12.39
CA GLU A 215 15.66 -19.83 -13.81
C GLU A 215 15.10 -18.52 -14.37
N GLU A 216 14.22 -17.84 -13.63
CA GLU A 216 13.58 -16.61 -14.07
C GLU A 216 14.55 -15.42 -13.98
N VAL A 217 14.59 -14.63 -15.06
CA VAL A 217 15.39 -13.40 -15.15
C VAL A 217 14.49 -12.21 -15.42
N GLY A 218 14.62 -11.18 -14.58
CA GLY A 218 13.96 -9.90 -14.77
C GLY A 218 14.93 -8.75 -14.56
N GLY A 219 14.43 -7.53 -14.71
CA GLY A 219 15.22 -6.34 -14.48
C GLY A 219 14.39 -5.11 -14.14
N ILE A 220 15.10 -4.03 -13.87
CA ILE A 220 14.53 -2.71 -13.62
C ILE A 220 15.51 -1.68 -14.17
N ILE A 221 14.98 -0.60 -14.74
CA ILE A 221 15.77 0.60 -15.02
C ILE A 221 15.38 1.63 -13.97
N ALA A 222 16.33 1.99 -13.11
CA ALA A 222 16.12 2.90 -11.99
C ALA A 222 17.17 4.02 -12.00
N GLN A 223 16.87 5.13 -11.35
CA GLN A 223 17.80 6.26 -11.29
C GLN A 223 19.12 5.84 -10.61
N ASP A 224 20.25 6.29 -11.14
CA ASP A 224 21.54 6.16 -10.47
C ASP A 224 21.64 7.16 -9.30
N ALA A 225 21.12 6.79 -8.13
CA ALA A 225 21.17 7.63 -6.94
C ALA A 225 21.06 6.81 -5.64
N GLU A 226 21.72 7.30 -4.59
CA GLU A 226 21.72 6.65 -3.27
C GLU A 226 20.35 6.56 -2.57
N THR A 227 19.42 7.40 -3.01
CA THR A 227 18.05 7.47 -2.50
C THR A 227 17.19 6.35 -3.06
N ILE A 228 17.60 5.68 -4.14
CA ILE A 228 16.92 4.51 -4.69
C ILE A 228 17.42 3.28 -3.96
N ARG A 229 16.53 2.62 -3.21
CA ARG A 229 16.91 1.48 -2.38
C ARG A 229 15.99 0.30 -2.63
N PHE A 230 16.56 -0.89 -2.67
CA PHE A 230 15.81 -2.15 -2.59
C PHE A 230 15.77 -2.65 -1.15
N VAL A 231 14.74 -3.42 -0.84
CA VAL A 231 14.58 -4.10 0.45
C VAL A 231 15.15 -5.52 0.33
N LYS A 232 16.11 -5.85 1.19
CA LYS A 232 16.67 -7.20 1.28
C LYS A 232 15.72 -8.14 2.03
N SER A 233 15.90 -9.46 1.88
CA SER A 233 15.12 -10.47 2.64
C SER A 233 15.19 -10.33 4.16
N ASN A 234 16.26 -9.75 4.71
CA ASN A 234 16.39 -9.45 6.13
C ASN A 234 15.84 -8.07 6.54
N GLY A 235 15.10 -7.38 5.65
CA GLY A 235 14.53 -6.06 5.88
C GLY A 235 15.54 -4.91 5.86
N ARG A 236 16.83 -5.17 5.62
CA ARG A 236 17.83 -4.10 5.42
C ARG A 236 17.65 -3.46 4.05
N LEU A 237 17.96 -2.18 3.98
CA LEU A 237 17.91 -1.42 2.74
C LEU A 237 19.27 -1.48 2.05
N VAL A 238 19.27 -1.55 0.72
CA VAL A 238 20.48 -1.45 -0.11
C VAL A 238 20.25 -0.43 -1.21
N SER A 239 21.16 0.55 -1.31
CA SER A 239 21.18 1.49 -2.41
C SER A 239 21.52 0.80 -3.73
N VAL A 240 20.89 1.23 -4.83
CA VAL A 240 21.27 0.79 -6.18
C VAL A 240 22.76 1.04 -6.48
N THR A 241 23.32 2.14 -5.96
CA THR A 241 24.75 2.50 -6.08
C THR A 241 25.69 1.55 -5.33
N HIS A 242 25.16 0.75 -4.40
CA HIS A 242 25.92 -0.23 -3.62
C HIS A 242 25.63 -1.68 -4.01
N LEU A 243 24.86 -1.89 -5.08
CA LEU A 243 24.64 -3.23 -5.61
C LEU A 243 25.92 -3.77 -6.24
N LYS A 244 26.16 -5.08 -6.09
CA LYS A 244 27.28 -5.78 -6.70
C LYS A 244 26.76 -6.99 -7.45
N LYS A 245 27.39 -7.27 -8.59
CA LYS A 245 27.12 -8.49 -9.36
C LYS A 245 27.41 -9.73 -8.51
N ALA A 246 26.67 -10.80 -8.80
CA ALA A 246 26.74 -12.09 -8.13
C ALA A 246 26.37 -12.12 -6.63
N ILE A 247 25.81 -11.04 -6.07
CA ILE A 247 25.26 -11.00 -4.70
C ILE A 247 23.74 -11.22 -4.72
N GLN A 248 23.24 -11.96 -3.74
CA GLN A 248 21.81 -12.15 -3.48
C GLN A 248 21.29 -11.11 -2.50
N TYR A 249 20.15 -10.51 -2.83
CA TYR A 249 19.50 -9.48 -2.03
C TYR A 249 18.09 -9.91 -1.62
#